data_AF-A0A392QYF5-F1
#
_entry.id   AF-A0A392QYF5-F1
#
_cell.length_a   1.000
_cell.length_b   1.000
_cell.length_c   1.000
_cell.angle_alpha   90.00
_cell.angle_beta   90.00
_cell.angle_gamma   90.00
#
_symmetry.space_group_name_H-M   'P 1'
#
loop_
_entity.id
_entity.type
_entity.pdbx_description
1 polymer ?
#
loop_
_entity_poly.entity_id
_entity_poly.type
_entity_poly.pdbx_seq_one_letter_code
_entity_poly.pdbx_strand_id
1 'polypeptide(L)' 'LKVNFAKSSVIGVNVNIDLLGVAERFLHCRVGLLPLMYLGLPVGANPRNERTWKPLLDTLAKRLGD' A
#
# COMPACT_ATOMS: atom_id res chain seq x y z
N LEU A 1 17.16 -10.48 5.79
CA LEU A 1 15.74 -10.27 5.42
C LEU A 1 15.63 -10.33 3.89
N LYS A 2 14.68 -11.07 3.31
CA LYS A 2 14.49 -11.17 1.84
C LYS A 2 13.22 -10.41 1.43
N VAL A 3 13.36 -9.44 0.53
CA VAL A 3 12.22 -8.67 -0.01
C VAL A 3 11.42 -9.56 -0.99
N ASN A 4 10.09 -9.47 -0.93
CA ASN A 4 9.19 -10.17 -1.85
C ASN A 4 8.60 -9.18 -2.86
N PHE A 5 9.24 -9.04 -4.02
CA PHE A 5 8.83 -8.11 -5.07
C PHE A 5 7.44 -8.38 -5.64
N ALA A 6 6.96 -9.63 -5.59
CA ALA A 6 5.60 -9.98 -6.02
C ALA A 6 4.51 -9.40 -5.09
N LYS A 7 4.87 -9.05 -3.84
CA LYS A 7 4.00 -8.35 -2.87
C LYS A 7 4.34 -6.87 -2.72
N SER A 8 5.38 -6.39 -3.40
CA SER A 8 5.80 -5.00 -3.36
C SER A 8 5.20 -4.21 -4.53
N SER A 9 5.15 -2.90 -4.35
CA SER A 9 4.85 -1.97 -5.44
C SER A 9 5.78 -0.76 -5.38
N VAL A 10 6.04 -0.15 -6.54
CA VAL A 10 6.81 1.08 -6.68
C VAL A 10 5.87 2.24 -6.98
N ILE A 11 6.05 3.36 -6.29
CA ILE A 11 5.21 4.56 -6.43
C ILE A 11 6.12 5.74 -6.77
N GLY A 12 5.82 6.43 -7.86
CA GLY A 12 6.52 7.64 -8.26
C GLY A 12 5.91 8.88 -7.62
N VAL A 13 6.73 9.73 -6.99
CA VAL A 13 6.30 11.03 -6.46
C VAL A 13 6.98 12.12 -7.27
N ASN A 14 6.20 12.91 -8.02
CA ASN A 14 6.71 13.96 -8.90
C ASN A 14 7.75 13.46 -9.93
N VAL A 15 7.54 12.25 -10.46
CA VAL A 15 8.41 11.65 -11.49
C VAL A 15 7.62 11.37 -12.77
N ASN A 16 8.33 11.29 -13.88
CA ASN A 16 7.74 10.92 -15.16
C ASN A 16 7.32 9.43 -15.18
N ILE A 17 6.21 9.13 -15.84
CA ILE A 17 5.66 7.77 -15.98
C ILE A 17 6.61 6.80 -16.68
N ASP A 18 7.42 7.28 -17.62
CA ASP A 18 8.41 6.47 -18.34
C ASP A 18 9.50 5.96 -17.37
N LEU A 19 9.96 6.81 -16.46
CA LEU A 19 10.91 6.43 -15.42
C LEU A 19 10.30 5.40 -14.47
N LEU A 20 9.02 5.55 -14.14
CA LEU A 20 8.30 4.62 -13.27
C LEU A 20 8.12 3.25 -13.95
N GLY A 21 7.89 3.22 -15.27
CA GLY A 21 7.85 1.99 -16.06
C GLY A 21 9.21 1.30 -16.15
N VAL A 22 10.31 2.05 -16.27
CA VAL A 22 11.67 1.47 -16.21
C VAL A 22 11.92 0.87 -14.82
N ALA A 23 11.54 1.57 -13.74
CA ALA A 23 11.70 1.08 -12.37
C ALA A 23 10.88 -0.18 -12.09
N GLU A 24 9.63 -0.25 -12.57
CA GLU A 24 8.77 -1.43 -12.47
C GLU A 24 9.44 -2.65 -13.10
N ARG A 25 9.93 -2.52 -14.34
CA ARG A 25 10.60 -3.61 -15.06
C ARG A 25 11.89 -4.06 -14.39
N PHE A 26 12.69 -3.10 -13.90
CA PHE A 26 13.95 -3.40 -13.23
C PHE A 26 13.74 -4.13 -11.89
N LEU A 27 12.73 -3.71 -11.11
CA LEU A 27 12.44 -4.28 -9.79
C LEU A 27 11.54 -5.53 -9.85
N HIS A 28 10.92 -5.81 -11.00
CA HIS A 28 9.89 -6.84 -11.16
C HIS A 28 8.76 -6.72 -10.11
N CYS A 29 8.28 -5.50 -9.86
CA CYS A 29 7.20 -5.22 -8.92
C CYS A 29 6.17 -4.27 -9.52
N ARG A 30 4.92 -4.30 -9.05
CA ARG A 30 3.83 -3.54 -9.68
C ARG A 30 3.99 -2.03 -9.48
N VAL A 31 3.50 -1.22 -10.42
CA VAL A 31 3.31 0.21 -10.17
C VAL A 31 2.12 0.41 -9.22
N GLY A 32 2.35 1.11 -8.11
CA GLY A 32 1.34 1.47 -7.13
C GLY A 32 0.88 2.92 -7.28
N LEU A 33 -0.16 3.27 -6.53
CA LEU A 33 -0.73 4.62 -6.49
C LEU A 33 -0.83 5.11 -5.04
N LEU A 34 -0.80 6.42 -4.86
CA LEU A 34 -1.07 7.03 -3.56
C LEU A 34 -2.59 7.15 -3.31
N PRO A 35 -3.02 7.06 -2.04
CA PRO A 35 -2.22 6.79 -0.85
C PRO A 35 -1.80 5.31 -0.74
N LEU A 36 -0.57 5.05 -0.29
CA LEU A 36 -0.09 3.68 -0.05
C LEU A 36 -0.94 3.04 1.05
N MET A 37 -1.48 1.84 0.82
CA MET A 37 -2.22 1.10 1.83
C MET A 37 -1.31 0.15 2.59
N TYR A 38 -1.30 0.23 3.92
CA TYR A 38 -0.61 -0.71 4.82
C TYR A 38 -1.59 -1.27 5.83
N LEU A 39 -1.72 -2.61 5.86
CA LEU A 39 -2.67 -3.32 6.74
C LEU A 39 -4.13 -2.84 6.61
N GLY A 40 -4.53 -2.36 5.42
CA GLY A 40 -5.88 -1.82 5.18
C GLY A 40 -6.06 -0.35 5.58
N LEU A 41 -4.99 0.34 5.96
CA LEU A 41 -4.99 1.77 6.30
C LEU A 41 -4.16 2.58 5.30
N PRO A 42 -4.59 3.79 4.91
CA PRO A 42 -3.74 4.68 4.15
C PRO A 42 -2.56 5.13 5.00
N VAL A 43 -1.34 4.99 4.48
CA VAL A 43 -0.13 5.51 5.11
C VAL A 43 -0.24 7.03 5.20
N GLY A 44 -0.07 7.56 6.41
CA GLY A 44 -0.28 8.97 6.71
C GLY A 44 -1.71 9.33 7.16
N ALA A 45 -2.62 8.37 7.24
CA ALA A 45 -3.93 8.59 7.85
C ALA A 45 -3.78 8.98 9.34
N ASN A 46 -4.64 9.89 9.82
CA ASN A 46 -4.57 10.37 11.20
C ASN A 46 -4.98 9.25 12.19
N PRO A 47 -4.06 8.73 13.02
CA PRO A 47 -4.37 7.64 13.94
C PRO A 47 -5.25 8.10 15.11
N ARG A 48 -5.38 9.41 15.37
CA ARG A 48 -6.26 9.95 16.43
C ARG A 48 -7.73 9.99 16.02
N ASN A 49 -8.06 9.78 14.75
CA ASN A 49 -9.42 9.78 14.26
C ASN A 49 -9.97 8.35 14.26
N GLU A 50 -11.07 8.11 14.97
CA GLU A 50 -11.76 6.81 15.00
C GLU A 50 -12.13 6.31 13.59
N ARG A 51 -12.53 7.23 12.69
CA ARG A 51 -12.93 6.88 11.33
C ARG A 51 -11.80 6.21 10.54
N THR A 52 -10.55 6.51 10.86
CA THR A 52 -9.38 5.88 10.25
C THR A 52 -9.37 4.38 10.52
N TRP A 53 -9.80 3.94 11.70
CA TRP A 53 -9.67 2.55 12.16
C TRP A 53 -10.81 1.64 11.73
N LYS A 54 -11.98 2.19 11.40
CA LYS A 54 -13.18 1.40 11.03
C LYS A 54 -12.91 0.33 9.96
N PRO A 55 -12.25 0.63 8.82
CA PRO A 55 -12.01 -0.38 7.78
C PRO A 55 -11.10 -1.53 8.25
N LEU A 56 -10.13 -1.23 9.10
CA LEU A 56 -9.24 -2.22 9.69
C LEU A 56 -10.00 -3.11 10.67
N LEU A 57 -10.82 -2.52 11.54
CA LEU A 57 -11.66 -3.26 12.50
C LEU A 57 -12.65 -4.19 11.78
N ASP A 58 -13.33 -3.71 10.73
CA ASP A 58 -14.24 -4.53 9.93
C ASP A 58 -13.50 -5.71 9.27
N THR A 59 -12.26 -5.49 8.84
CA THR A 59 -11.41 -6.54 8.27
C THR A 59 -11.01 -7.57 9.31
N LEU A 60 -10.69 -7.14 10.54
CA LEU A 60 -10.35 -8.05 11.63
C LEU A 60 -11.56 -8.86 12.10
N ALA A 61 -12.72 -8.22 12.28
CA ALA A 61 -13.96 -8.91 12.67
C ALA A 61 -14.31 -10.04 11.69
N LYS A 62 -14.28 -9.74 10.38
CA LYS A 62 -14.49 -10.74 9.31
C LYS A 62 -13.51 -11.91 9.35
N ARG A 63 -12.29 -11.70 9.83
CA ARG A 63 -11.26 -12.74 9.93
C ARG A 63 -11.41 -13.59 11.19
N LEU A 64 -11.91 -12.99 12.26
CA LEU A 64 -12.13 -13.63 13.55
C LEU A 64 -13.47 -14.39 13.61
N GLY A 65 -14.40 -14.11 12.70
CA GLY A 65 -15.64 -14.88 12.56
C GLY A 65 -16.72 -14.51 13.58
N ASP A 66 -16.67 -13.28 14.09
CA ASP A 66 -17.77 -12.65 14.86
C ASP A 66 -18.85 -12.07 13.93
#